data_AF-A0A2G9H7D7-F1
#
_entry.id   AF-A0A2G9H7D7-F1
#
_cell.length_a   1.000
_cell.length_b   1.000
_cell.length_c   1.000
_cell.angle_alpha   90.00
_cell.angle_beta   90.00
_cell.angle_gamma   90.00
#
_symmetry.space_group_name_H-M   'P 1'
#
loop_
_entity.id
_entity.type
_entity.pdbx_description
1 polymer ?
#
loop_
_entity_poly.entity_id
_entity_poly.type
_entity_poly.pdbx_seq_one_letter_code
_entity_poly.pdbx_strand_id
1 'polypeptide(L)'
;MKAAFGKVWKLEQNGGSIIGGTFKAIQEKSSSPKAPRDPRLPKPKGQTVGSFRRGLATLPHAISSSLGNKVKLSWKLMTITTLDNGGYSLTYETPRGRVYLQCRSVVMTVPSYVASTILHPLSVCSLYISS
;
A
#
# COMPACT_ATOMS: atom_id res chain seq x y z
N MET A 1 17.36 -6.46 -10.75
CA MET A 1 16.14 -7.30 -10.85
C MET A 1 15.35 -7.45 -9.55
N LYS A 2 15.94 -7.33 -8.35
CA LYS A 2 15.27 -7.55 -7.05
C LYS A 2 13.91 -6.83 -6.88
N ALA A 3 13.79 -5.57 -7.30
CA ALA A 3 12.57 -4.78 -7.13
C ALA A 3 11.41 -5.22 -8.05
N ALA A 4 11.69 -5.64 -9.27
CA ALA A 4 10.67 -6.05 -10.25
C ALA A 4 10.36 -7.56 -10.20
N PHE A 5 11.36 -8.39 -9.86
CA PHE A 5 11.27 -9.85 -9.91
C PHE A 5 11.68 -10.47 -8.57
N GLY A 6 11.10 -9.99 -7.47
CA GLY A 6 11.49 -10.40 -6.11
C GLY A 6 11.44 -11.92 -5.87
N LYS A 7 10.50 -12.63 -6.50
CA LYS A 7 10.43 -14.11 -6.41
C LYS A 7 11.58 -14.79 -7.16
N VAL A 8 11.88 -14.35 -8.38
CA VAL A 8 12.96 -14.92 -9.19
C VAL A 8 14.31 -14.67 -8.52
N TRP A 9 14.52 -13.45 -8.04
CA TRP A 9 15.70 -13.07 -7.26
C TRP A 9 15.92 -14.00 -6.05
N LYS A 10 14.85 -14.31 -5.30
CA LYS A 10 14.95 -15.24 -4.15
C LYS A 10 15.32 -16.66 -4.57
N LEU A 11 14.77 -17.16 -5.67
CA LEU A 11 15.09 -18.51 -6.17
C LEU A 11 16.57 -18.59 -6.56
N GLU A 12 17.06 -17.61 -7.30
CA GLU A 12 18.46 -17.50 -7.69
C GLU A 12 19.39 -17.47 -6.47
N GLN A 13 19.09 -16.66 -5.45
CA GLN A 13 19.90 -16.59 -4.22
C GLN A 13 19.88 -17.91 -3.42
N ASN A 14 18.72 -18.58 -3.34
CA ASN A 14 18.58 -19.78 -2.51
C ASN A 14 19.20 -21.05 -3.13
N GLY A 15 19.32 -21.09 -4.46
CA GLY A 15 19.75 -22.28 -5.21
C GLY A 15 20.87 -22.04 -6.23
N GLY A 16 21.53 -20.89 -6.22
CA GLY A 16 22.62 -20.51 -7.14
C GLY A 16 22.20 -20.33 -8.60
N SER A 17 20.96 -20.68 -8.94
CA SER A 17 20.32 -20.54 -10.24
C SER A 17 18.81 -20.58 -10.04
N ILE A 18 18.03 -20.10 -11.02
CA ILE A 18 16.56 -20.14 -10.96
C ILE A 18 16.07 -21.60 -10.86
N ILE A 19 16.63 -22.49 -11.68
CA ILE A 19 16.26 -23.91 -11.72
C ILE A 19 16.62 -24.58 -10.37
N GLY A 20 17.85 -24.40 -9.88
CA GLY A 20 18.26 -24.92 -8.57
C GLY A 20 17.40 -24.39 -7.44
N GLY A 21 17.03 -23.11 -7.48
CA GLY A 21 16.10 -22.48 -6.54
C GLY A 21 14.71 -23.10 -6.56
N THR A 22 14.18 -23.43 -7.74
CA THR A 22 12.85 -24.06 -7.85
C THR A 22 12.82 -25.47 -7.27
N PHE A 23 13.83 -26.29 -7.54
CA PHE A 23 13.92 -27.65 -6.97
C PHE A 23 13.96 -27.60 -5.44
N LYS A 24 14.80 -26.73 -4.88
CA LYS A 24 14.92 -26.55 -3.44
C LYS A 24 13.62 -26.07 -2.80
N ALA A 25 12.93 -25.12 -3.43
CA ALA A 25 11.64 -24.63 -2.96
C ALA A 25 10.53 -25.70 -2.96
N ILE A 26 10.54 -26.63 -3.92
CA ILE A 26 9.61 -27.76 -3.95
C ILE A 26 9.92 -28.75 -2.81
N GLN A 27 11.21 -29.04 -2.58
CA GLN A 27 11.66 -29.91 -1.50
C GLN A 27 11.23 -29.37 -0.12
N GLU A 28 11.49 -28.09 0.15
CA GLU A 28 11.09 -27.41 1.40
C GLU A 28 9.56 -27.35 1.59
N LYS A 29 8.80 -27.20 0.50
CA LYS A 29 7.34 -27.20 0.53
C LYS A 29 6.75 -28.58 0.78
N SER A 30 7.49 -29.64 0.46
CA SER A 30 7.08 -31.02 0.72
C SER A 30 7.36 -31.46 2.15
N SER A 31 8.39 -30.90 2.79
CA SER A 31 8.76 -31.18 4.18
C SER A 31 7.98 -30.35 5.21
N SER A 32 7.24 -29.31 4.79
CA SER A 32 6.45 -28.46 5.68
C SER A 32 4.94 -28.72 5.54
N PRO A 33 4.23 -29.05 6.64
CA PRO A 33 2.77 -29.20 6.60
C PRO A 33 2.12 -27.84 6.30
N LYS A 34 1.26 -27.80 5.28
CA LYS A 34 0.54 -26.58 4.89
C LYS A 34 -0.44 -26.20 5.99
N ALA A 35 -0.41 -24.94 6.41
CA ALA A 35 -1.46 -24.39 7.27
C ALA A 35 -2.84 -24.66 6.66
N PRO A 36 -3.82 -25.11 7.46
CA PRO A 36 -5.17 -25.38 6.97
C PRO A 36 -5.75 -24.09 6.38
N ARG A 37 -6.34 -24.24 5.19
CA ARG A 37 -6.97 -23.12 4.49
C ARG A 37 -8.19 -22.66 5.27
N ASP A 38 -8.36 -21.34 5.41
CA ASP A 38 -9.57 -20.76 6.01
C ASP A 38 -10.84 -21.27 5.28
N PRO A 39 -11.76 -21.96 5.98
CA PRO A 39 -13.00 -22.46 5.39
C PRO A 39 -13.89 -21.38 4.78
N ARG A 40 -13.77 -20.12 5.22
CA ARG A 40 -14.56 -18.98 4.71
C ARG A 40 -14.12 -18.55 3.30
N LEU A 41 -12.94 -18.94 2.85
CA LEU A 41 -12.40 -18.50 1.56
C LEU A 41 -12.82 -19.43 0.41
N PRO A 42 -13.53 -18.91 -0.62
CA PRO A 42 -14.01 -19.73 -1.73
C PRO A 42 -12.86 -20.38 -2.49
N LYS A 43 -12.98 -21.67 -2.84
CA LYS A 43 -11.99 -22.37 -3.66
C LYS A 43 -11.93 -21.75 -5.06
N PRO A 44 -10.80 -21.14 -5.47
CA PRO A 44 -10.69 -20.54 -6.79
C PRO A 44 -10.76 -21.64 -7.85
N LYS A 45 -11.56 -21.42 -8.90
CA LYS A 45 -11.63 -22.30 -10.07
C LYS A 45 -10.49 -21.95 -11.03
N GLY A 46 -9.37 -22.67 -10.92
CA GLY A 46 -8.22 -22.56 -11.83
C GLY A 46 -7.44 -21.24 -11.75
N GLN A 47 -6.53 -21.03 -12.70
CA GLN A 47 -5.85 -19.75 -12.94
C GLN A 47 -6.74 -18.88 -13.84
N THR A 48 -7.76 -18.28 -13.26
CA THR A 48 -8.65 -17.37 -13.99
C THR A 48 -8.35 -15.94 -13.58
N VAL A 49 -8.06 -15.07 -14.56
CA VAL A 49 -8.09 -13.62 -14.33
C VAL A 49 -9.53 -13.22 -14.06
N GLY A 50 -9.80 -12.74 -12.84
CA GLY A 50 -11.13 -12.36 -12.41
C GLY A 50 -11.45 -10.91 -12.72
N SER A 51 -12.71 -10.62 -13.05
CA SER A 51 -13.27 -9.28 -13.12
C SER A 51 -14.69 -9.28 -12.54
N PHE A 52 -15.27 -8.10 -12.36
CA PHE A 52 -16.66 -7.94 -11.95
C PHE A 52 -17.56 -7.88 -13.19
N ARG A 53 -18.85 -8.22 -13.02
CA ARG A 53 -19.83 -8.18 -14.14
C ARG A 53 -19.91 -6.82 -14.86
N ARG A 54 -19.63 -5.72 -14.15
CA ARG A 54 -19.61 -4.35 -14.69
C ARG A 54 -18.19 -3.77 -14.79
N GLY A 55 -17.17 -4.63 -14.85
CA GLY A 55 -15.77 -4.24 -14.95
C GLY A 55 -15.13 -3.80 -13.62
N LEU A 56 -13.83 -3.50 -13.66
CA LEU A 56 -13.01 -3.26 -12.47
C LEU A 56 -13.43 -2.03 -11.64
N ALA A 57 -14.13 -1.06 -12.25
CA ALA A 57 -14.69 0.09 -11.55
C ALA A 57 -15.77 -0.28 -10.51
N THR A 58 -16.34 -1.48 -10.60
CA THR A 58 -17.33 -1.98 -9.64
C THR A 58 -16.82 -1.94 -8.19
N LEU A 59 -15.57 -2.35 -7.97
CA LEU A 59 -14.98 -2.40 -6.63
C LEU A 59 -14.79 -1.01 -6.02
N PRO A 60 -14.09 -0.04 -6.67
CA PRO A 60 -13.95 1.30 -6.11
C PRO A 60 -15.29 2.01 -5.90
N HIS A 61 -16.28 1.80 -6.77
CA HIS A 61 -17.63 2.35 -6.55
C HIS A 61 -18.33 1.76 -5.33
N ALA A 62 -18.23 0.44 -5.10
CA ALA A 62 -18.78 -0.18 -3.90
C ALA A 62 -18.10 0.33 -2.61
N ILE A 63 -16.78 0.49 -2.63
CA ILE A 63 -16.03 1.06 -1.50
C ILE A 63 -16.47 2.51 -1.24
N SER A 64 -16.54 3.34 -2.29
CA SER A 64 -17.00 4.72 -2.20
C SER A 64 -18.41 4.81 -1.60
N SER A 65 -19.32 3.92 -2.01
CA SER A 65 -20.70 3.88 -1.51
C SER A 65 -20.76 3.48 -0.04
N SER A 66 -19.96 2.50 0.38
CA SER A 66 -19.88 2.05 1.78
C SER A 66 -19.31 3.13 2.72
N LEU A 67 -18.32 3.89 2.25
CA LEU A 67 -17.67 4.94 3.04
C LEU A 67 -18.45 6.26 3.05
N GLY A 68 -19.30 6.51 2.04
CA GLY A 68 -20.13 7.71 1.93
C GLY A 68 -19.33 9.01 2.05
N ASN A 69 -19.78 9.90 2.93
CA ASN A 69 -19.20 11.24 3.12
C ASN A 69 -17.78 11.26 3.72
N LYS A 70 -17.24 10.10 4.11
CA LYS A 70 -15.84 9.95 4.57
C LYS A 70 -14.85 10.01 3.41
N VAL A 71 -15.30 9.72 2.18
CA VAL A 71 -14.48 9.90 0.96
C VAL A 71 -14.64 11.33 0.48
N LYS A 72 -13.54 12.09 0.47
CA LYS A 72 -13.52 13.46 -0.05
C LYS A 72 -12.88 13.46 -1.44
N LEU A 73 -13.68 13.76 -2.45
CA LEU A 73 -13.22 13.88 -3.84
C LEU A 73 -12.76 15.31 -4.11
N SER A 74 -11.77 15.44 -5.00
CA SER A 74 -11.16 16.74 -5.36
C SER A 74 -10.52 17.46 -4.16
N TRP A 75 -10.04 16.70 -3.17
CA TRP A 75 -9.27 17.22 -2.05
C TRP A 75 -7.81 16.89 -2.27
N LYS A 76 -6.99 17.92 -2.46
CA LYS A 76 -5.55 17.77 -2.68
C LYS A 76 -4.82 18.13 -1.40
N LEU A 77 -4.08 17.18 -0.84
CA LEU A 77 -3.21 17.42 0.31
C LEU A 77 -2.03 18.30 -0.15
N MET A 78 -1.85 19.44 0.52
CA MET A 78 -0.81 20.42 0.20
C MET A 78 0.36 20.34 1.16
N THR A 79 0.09 20.29 2.47
CA THR A 79 1.12 20.25 3.50
C THR A 79 0.73 19.38 4.67
N ILE A 80 1.74 18.84 5.35
CA ILE A 80 1.63 18.13 6.61
C ILE A 80 2.58 18.83 7.59
N THR A 81 2.14 19.12 8.80
CA THR A 81 2.98 19.62 9.89
C THR A 81 2.76 18.77 11.14
N THR A 82 3.82 18.54 11.91
CA THR A 82 3.73 17.90 13.22
C THR A 82 3.10 18.86 14.23
N LEU A 83 2.38 18.30 15.19
CA LEU A 83 1.82 19.01 16.34
C LEU A 83 2.53 18.58 17.62
N ASP A 84 2.59 19.45 18.61
CA ASP A 84 3.27 19.19 19.89
C ASP A 84 2.69 17.98 20.65
N ASN A 85 1.42 17.65 20.39
CA ASN A 85 0.74 16.49 20.96
C ASN A 85 1.06 15.16 20.25
N GLY A 86 2.06 15.13 19.36
CA GLY A 86 2.42 13.96 18.55
C GLY A 86 1.47 13.66 17.39
N GLY A 87 0.51 14.55 17.12
CA GLY A 87 -0.38 14.47 15.97
C GLY A 87 0.16 15.21 14.74
N TYR A 88 -0.69 15.32 13.72
CA TYR A 88 -0.42 16.03 12.48
C TYR A 88 -1.54 17.00 12.16
N SER A 89 -1.18 18.16 11.61
CA SER A 89 -2.08 19.08 10.95
C SER A 89 -1.88 19.00 9.43
N LEU A 90 -2.98 18.96 8.71
CA LEU A 90 -3.03 18.76 7.26
C LEU A 90 -3.71 19.96 6.63
N THR A 91 -3.11 20.52 5.58
CA THR A 91 -3.74 21.55 4.76
C THR A 91 -4.19 20.94 3.44
N TYR A 92 -5.49 21.05 3.16
CA TYR A 92 -6.09 20.60 1.91
C TYR A 92 -6.53 21.78 1.06
N GLU A 93 -6.31 21.69 -0.25
CA GLU A 93 -7.03 22.45 -1.25
C GLU A 93 -8.28 21.68 -1.65
N THR A 94 -9.44 22.33 -1.59
CA THR A 94 -10.75 21.72 -1.88
C THR A 94 -11.54 22.60 -2.85
N PRO A 95 -12.64 22.10 -3.45
CA PRO A 95 -13.46 22.90 -4.35
C PRO A 95 -14.09 24.15 -3.70
N ARG A 96 -14.13 24.21 -2.36
CA ARG A 96 -14.68 25.34 -1.59
C ARG A 96 -13.59 26.20 -0.94
N GLY A 97 -12.33 25.98 -1.31
CA GLY A 97 -11.18 26.66 -0.71
C GLY A 97 -10.38 25.76 0.22
N ARG A 98 -9.47 26.38 1.00
CA ARG A 98 -8.54 25.65 1.86
C ARG A 98 -9.22 25.18 3.15
N VAL A 99 -8.88 23.97 3.57
CA VAL A 99 -9.38 23.35 4.81
C VAL A 99 -8.21 22.79 5.61
N TYR A 100 -8.29 22.92 6.94
CA TYR A 100 -7.33 22.37 7.88
C TYR A 100 -7.94 21.19 8.64
N LEU A 101 -7.19 20.10 8.77
CA LEU A 101 -7.61 18.90 9.50
C LEU A 101 -6.51 18.44 10.44
N GLN A 102 -6.89 17.95 11.63
CA GLN A 102 -5.96 17.32 12.55
C GLN A 102 -6.20 15.82 12.64
N CYS A 103 -5.13 15.04 12.72
CA CYS A 103 -5.21 13.59 12.85
C CYS A 103 -4.00 13.04 13.62
N ARG A 104 -4.15 11.84 14.20
CA ARG A 104 -3.05 11.15 14.89
C ARG A 104 -2.10 10.42 13.94
N SER A 105 -2.57 10.02 12.77
CA SER A 105 -1.79 9.22 11.83
C SER A 105 -2.21 9.52 10.40
N VAL A 106 -1.23 9.51 9.49
CA VAL A 106 -1.42 9.73 8.05
C VAL A 106 -0.92 8.50 7.30
N VAL A 107 -1.75 7.97 6.40
CA VAL A 107 -1.37 6.87 5.50
C VAL A 107 -1.26 7.41 4.08
N MET A 108 -0.06 7.36 3.50
CA MET A 108 0.20 7.84 2.15
C MET A 108 0.01 6.71 1.14
N THR A 109 -0.97 6.87 0.26
CA THR A 109 -1.26 5.93 -0.84
C THR A 109 -1.04 6.54 -2.23
N VAL A 110 -0.43 7.73 -2.26
CA VAL A 110 -0.04 8.44 -3.49
C VAL A 110 1.28 7.89 -4.03
N PRO A 111 1.56 8.06 -5.34
CA PRO A 111 2.86 7.70 -5.91
C PRO A 111 4.04 8.41 -5.22
N SER A 112 5.21 7.76 -5.21
CA SER A 112 6.39 8.25 -4.48
C SER A 112 6.82 9.67 -4.87
N TYR A 113 6.72 10.04 -6.16
CA TYR A 113 7.09 11.38 -6.62
C TYR A 113 6.14 12.48 -6.10
N VAL A 114 4.89 12.12 -5.78
CA VAL A 114 3.93 13.05 -5.14
C VAL A 114 4.22 13.11 -3.64
N ALA A 115 4.45 11.95 -3.01
CA ALA A 115 4.74 11.86 -1.59
C ALA A 115 6.02 12.62 -1.23
N SER A 116 7.08 12.54 -2.05
CA SER A 116 8.36 13.18 -1.78
C SER A 116 8.24 14.69 -1.60
N THR A 117 7.44 15.36 -2.43
CA THR A 117 7.22 16.82 -2.31
C THR A 117 6.54 17.20 -1.00
N ILE A 118 5.59 16.37 -0.54
CA ILE A 118 4.81 16.63 0.68
C ILE A 118 5.63 16.30 1.94
N LEU A 119 6.46 15.25 1.88
CA LEU A 119 7.21 14.74 3.04
C LEU A 119 8.58 15.39 3.23
N HIS A 120 9.18 15.97 2.18
CA HIS A 120 10.50 16.59 2.27
C HIS A 120 10.61 17.68 3.38
N PRO A 121 9.63 18.60 3.55
CA PRO A 121 9.69 19.59 4.63
C PRO A 121 9.70 18.95 6.03
N LEU A 122 8.99 17.84 6.21
CA LEU A 122 8.95 17.11 7.49
C LEU A 122 10.29 16.44 7.81
N SER A 123 10.97 15.87 6.81
CA SER A 123 12.26 15.20 7.05
C SER A 123 13.36 16.18 7.44
N VAL A 124 13.37 17.39 6.87
CA VAL A 124 14.38 18.41 7.20
C VAL A 124 14.13 18.99 8.60
N CYS A 125 12.88 19.23 8.97
CA CYS A 125 12.53 19.75 10.30
C CYS A 125 12.91 18.77 11.43
N SER A 126 12.83 17.45 11.19
CA SER A 126 13.25 16.44 12.17
C SER A 126 14.76 16.43 12.44
N LEU A 127 15.59 16.80 11.45
CA LEU A 127 17.05 16.82 11.60
C LEU A 127 17.52 17.98 12.49
N TYR A 128 16.80 19.11 12.47
CA TYR A 128 17.10 20.27 13.31
C TYR A 128 16.69 20.10 14.78
N ILE A 129 15.71 19.24 15.08
CA ILE A 129 15.26 18.99 16.46
C ILE A 129 16.16 17.97 17.17
N SER A 130 16.98 17.23 16.41
CA SER A 130 17.88 16.18 16.93
C SER A 130 19.36 16.62 17.01
N SER A 131 19.66 17.90 16.80
CA SER A 131 21.01 18.50 16.90
C SER A 131 21.04 19.54 18.01
#